data_AF-A0A1G9YL45-F1
#
_entry.id   AF-A0A1G9YL45-F1
#
_cell.length_a   1.000
_cell.length_b   1.000
_cell.length_c   1.000
_cell.angle_alpha   90.00
_cell.angle_beta   90.00
_cell.angle_gamma   90.00
#
_symmetry.space_group_name_H-M   'P 1'
#
loop_
_entity.id
_entity.type
_entity.pdbx_description
1 polymer ?
#
loop_
_entity_poly.entity_id
_entity_poly.type
_entity_poly.pdbx_seq_one_letter_code
_entity_poly.pdbx_strand_id
1 'polypeptide(L)'
;MAAVEDLQELRTGLSVALARVERLIERGSAPPAAADNGAVDVMNLPRTKAIEWVLVHQGRPMRPVEIWSALQAVGRNDPKTEIQVTTYDLWQRGRIDRIGRGVYRTAPSIQPDEQSATDDQNAKAGEEMESRTTDQLRVELMRFEEELRTAGLKENSIRTYVDRTAYFLRWLDGDYEPGSSAHNH
;
A
#
# COMPACT_ATOMS: atom_id res chain seq x y z
N MET A 1 -24.92 -40.42 41.25
CA MET A 1 -24.22 -40.96 40.07
C MET A 1 -24.41 -40.07 38.84
N ALA A 2 -25.62 -39.57 38.54
CA ALA A 2 -25.88 -38.65 37.42
C ALA A 2 -24.94 -37.43 37.33
N ALA A 3 -24.69 -36.72 38.44
CA ALA A 3 -23.82 -35.54 38.43
C ALA A 3 -22.35 -35.81 38.03
N VAL A 4 -21.85 -37.04 38.20
CA VAL A 4 -20.48 -37.41 37.79
C VAL A 4 -20.44 -37.65 36.28
N GLU A 5 -21.52 -38.19 35.73
CA GLU A 5 -21.69 -38.45 34.30
C GLU A 5 -21.82 -37.14 33.51
N ASP A 6 -22.63 -36.19 34.02
CA ASP A 6 -22.75 -34.84 33.46
C ASP A 6 -21.40 -34.11 33.43
N LEU A 7 -20.60 -34.23 34.50
CA LEU A 7 -19.26 -33.62 34.55
C LEU A 7 -18.27 -34.27 33.58
N GLN A 8 -18.41 -35.57 33.32
CA GLN A 8 -17.59 -36.28 32.34
C GLN A 8 -17.96 -35.89 30.91
N GLU A 9 -19.24 -35.69 30.62
CA GLU A 9 -19.73 -35.21 29.33
C GLU A 9 -19.25 -33.78 29.06
N LEU A 10 -19.36 -32.91 30.07
CA LEU A 10 -18.90 -31.51 29.99
C LEU A 10 -17.38 -31.42 29.79
N ARG A 11 -16.60 -32.26 30.50
CA ARG A 11 -15.14 -32.37 30.31
C ARG A 11 -14.80 -32.84 28.89
N THR A 12 -15.56 -33.79 28.34
CA THR A 12 -15.33 -34.32 26.99
C THR A 12 -15.62 -33.24 25.94
N GLY A 13 -16.74 -32.52 26.08
CA GLY A 13 -17.09 -31.39 25.21
C GLY A 13 -16.04 -30.28 25.22
N LEU A 14 -15.54 -29.90 26.41
CA LEU A 14 -14.46 -28.92 26.57
C LEU A 14 -13.17 -29.35 25.89
N SER A 15 -12.80 -30.63 26.03
CA SER A 15 -11.58 -31.18 25.40
C SER A 15 -11.67 -31.16 23.87
N VAL A 16 -12.83 -31.49 23.31
CA VAL A 16 -13.09 -31.42 21.86
C VAL A 16 -13.06 -29.97 21.36
N ALA A 17 -13.64 -29.04 22.12
CA ALA A 17 -13.62 -27.62 21.79
C ALA A 17 -12.20 -27.05 21.82
N LEU A 18 -11.41 -27.38 22.84
CA LEU A 18 -9.98 -27.02 22.94
C LEU A 18 -9.19 -27.57 21.75
N ALA A 19 -9.34 -28.85 21.42
CA ALA A 19 -8.68 -29.46 20.26
C ALA A 19 -9.12 -28.84 18.91
N ARG A 20 -10.31 -28.22 18.84
CA ARG A 20 -10.77 -27.48 17.67
C ARG A 20 -10.15 -26.09 17.60
N VAL A 21 -10.04 -25.41 18.75
CA VAL A 21 -9.35 -24.12 18.87
C VAL A 21 -7.86 -24.29 18.58
N GLU A 22 -7.21 -25.33 19.11
CA GLU A 22 -5.82 -25.67 18.79
C GLU A 22 -5.64 -25.93 17.30
N ARG A 23 -6.53 -26.70 16.64
CA ARG A 23 -6.48 -26.87 15.18
C ARG A 23 -6.70 -25.57 14.41
N LEU A 24 -7.51 -24.64 14.91
CA LEU A 24 -7.70 -23.32 14.28
C LEU A 24 -6.48 -22.42 14.48
N ILE A 25 -5.85 -22.48 15.65
CA ILE A 25 -4.60 -21.80 15.96
C ILE A 25 -3.48 -22.41 15.12
N GLU A 26 -3.37 -23.72 14.98
CA GLU A 26 -2.42 -24.39 14.09
C GLU A 26 -2.70 -24.05 12.63
N ARG A 27 -3.96 -23.89 12.22
CA ARG A 27 -4.30 -23.46 10.85
C ARG A 27 -4.00 -21.98 10.61
N GLY A 28 -4.02 -21.14 11.65
CA GLY A 28 -3.67 -19.71 11.60
C GLY A 28 -2.20 -19.40 11.91
N SER A 29 -1.50 -20.29 12.62
CA SER A 29 -0.08 -20.23 13.02
C SER A 29 0.80 -21.15 12.20
N ALA A 30 0.23 -22.05 11.39
CA ALA A 30 0.99 -22.67 10.33
C ALA A 30 1.54 -21.53 9.46
N PRO A 31 2.87 -21.37 9.33
CA PRO A 31 3.39 -20.58 8.23
C PRO A 31 2.71 -21.13 6.97
N PRO A 32 2.24 -20.28 6.05
CA PRO A 32 1.49 -20.73 4.89
C PRO A 32 2.24 -21.92 4.31
N ALA A 33 1.64 -23.11 4.48
CA ALA A 33 2.21 -24.38 4.07
C ALA A 33 2.72 -24.11 2.69
N ALA A 34 4.06 -24.14 2.53
CA ALA A 34 4.77 -23.64 1.38
C ALA A 34 3.91 -23.95 0.18
N ALA A 35 3.15 -22.93 -0.25
CA ALA A 35 2.44 -23.05 -1.49
C ALA A 35 3.58 -23.39 -2.42
N ASP A 36 3.36 -24.47 -3.16
CA ASP A 36 3.97 -24.77 -4.43
C ASP A 36 3.88 -23.49 -5.29
N ASN A 37 4.67 -22.48 -4.91
CA ASN A 37 4.74 -21.15 -5.47
C ASN A 37 5.75 -21.36 -6.57
N GLY A 38 5.29 -22.02 -7.65
CA GLY A 38 6.10 -22.37 -8.80
C GLY A 38 7.07 -21.23 -9.07
N ALA A 39 8.36 -21.52 -8.82
CA ALA A 39 9.42 -20.54 -8.55
C ALA A 39 9.11 -19.18 -9.15
N VAL A 40 8.42 -18.32 -8.37
CA VAL A 40 8.04 -17.01 -8.90
C VAL A 40 9.34 -16.28 -9.09
N ASP A 41 9.71 -16.09 -10.35
CA ASP A 41 10.95 -15.43 -10.70
C ASP A 41 10.84 -13.95 -10.33
N VAL A 42 11.23 -13.64 -9.09
CA VAL A 42 11.18 -12.29 -8.52
C VAL A 42 12.01 -11.30 -9.35
N MET A 43 12.97 -11.78 -10.15
CA MET A 43 13.73 -10.93 -11.08
C MET A 43 12.86 -10.36 -12.18
N ASN A 44 11.91 -11.15 -12.66
CA ASN A 44 11.05 -10.79 -13.79
C ASN A 44 9.73 -10.15 -13.35
N LEU A 45 9.46 -10.09 -12.05
CA LEU A 45 8.29 -9.37 -11.54
C LEU A 45 8.42 -7.85 -11.75
N PRO A 46 7.31 -7.14 -12.01
CA PRO A 46 7.25 -5.70 -11.82
C PRO A 46 7.62 -5.35 -10.36
N ARG A 47 8.33 -4.24 -10.16
CA ARG A 47 8.81 -3.81 -8.83
C ARG A 47 7.72 -3.78 -7.77
N THR A 48 6.53 -3.31 -8.15
CA THR A 48 5.31 -3.31 -7.34
C THR A 48 4.98 -4.70 -6.80
N LYS A 49 5.02 -5.72 -7.67
CA LYS A 49 4.76 -7.12 -7.32
C LYS A 49 5.87 -7.74 -6.51
N ALA A 50 7.13 -7.35 -6.78
CA ALA A 50 8.27 -7.80 -5.98
C ALA A 50 8.19 -7.28 -4.53
N ILE A 51 7.78 -6.02 -4.32
CA ILE A 51 7.59 -5.45 -2.98
C ILE A 51 6.43 -6.14 -2.24
N GLU A 52 5.29 -6.34 -2.91
CA GLU A 52 4.17 -7.11 -2.34
C GLU A 52 4.62 -8.53 -1.96
N TRP A 53 5.33 -9.21 -2.86
CA TRP A 53 5.86 -10.55 -2.63
C TRP A 53 6.76 -10.60 -1.39
N VAL A 54 7.69 -9.65 -1.23
CA VAL A 54 8.57 -9.58 -0.06
C VAL A 54 7.78 -9.39 1.23
N LEU A 55 6.80 -8.49 1.24
CA LEU A 55 5.98 -8.23 2.43
C LEU A 55 5.12 -9.45 2.81
N VAL A 56 4.59 -10.18 1.83
CA VAL A 56 3.86 -11.44 2.06
C VAL A 56 4.81 -12.52 2.56
N HIS A 57 5.95 -12.70 1.90
CA HIS A 57 6.91 -13.77 2.18
C HIS A 57 7.57 -13.61 3.55
N GLN A 58 7.85 -12.38 3.96
CA GLN A 58 8.45 -12.10 5.27
C GLN A 58 7.43 -12.14 6.41
N GLY A 59 6.13 -12.03 6.11
CA GLY A 59 5.03 -12.14 7.10
C GLY A 59 5.08 -11.11 8.23
N ARG A 60 5.93 -10.09 8.12
CA ARG A 60 6.16 -9.07 9.15
C ARG A 60 6.14 -7.68 8.54
N PRO A 61 5.80 -6.65 9.34
CA PRO A 61 5.87 -5.28 8.88
C PRO A 61 7.32 -4.85 8.65
N MET A 62 7.58 -4.16 7.54
CA MET A 62 8.93 -3.78 7.11
C MET A 62 9.01 -2.32 6.70
N ARG A 63 10.17 -1.71 6.93
CA ARG A 63 10.55 -0.40 6.39
C ARG A 63 11.04 -0.54 4.96
N PRO A 64 10.99 0.53 4.14
CA PRO A 64 11.49 0.50 2.76
C PRO A 64 12.94 0.00 2.63
N VAL A 65 13.80 0.28 3.61
CA VAL A 65 15.19 -0.19 3.62
C VAL A 65 15.28 -1.71 3.83
N GLU A 66 14.39 -2.26 4.66
CA GLU A 66 14.33 -3.70 4.92
C GLU A 66 13.74 -4.43 3.72
N ILE A 67 12.73 -3.84 3.05
CA ILE A 67 12.17 -4.35 1.79
C ILE A 67 13.26 -4.38 0.71
N TRP A 68 14.02 -3.29 0.56
CA TRP A 68 15.14 -3.23 -0.37
C TRP A 68 16.20 -4.30 -0.10
N SER A 69 16.61 -4.47 1.17
CA SER A 69 17.57 -5.50 1.55
C SER A 69 17.06 -6.91 1.28
N ALA A 70 15.77 -7.17 1.49
CA ALA A 70 15.16 -8.45 1.20
C ALA A 70 15.07 -8.74 -0.32
N LEU A 71 14.79 -7.72 -1.14
CA LEU A 71 14.86 -7.83 -2.60
C LEU A 71 16.29 -8.12 -3.09
N GLN A 72 17.29 -7.47 -2.48
CA GLN A 72 18.69 -7.73 -2.80
C GLN A 72 19.10 -9.16 -2.43
N ALA A 73 18.63 -9.66 -1.29
CA ALA A 73 18.91 -11.03 -0.84
C ALA A 73 18.37 -12.10 -1.79
N VAL A 74 17.26 -11.83 -2.50
CA VAL A 74 16.75 -12.73 -3.54
C VAL A 74 17.44 -12.54 -4.89
N GLY A 75 18.33 -11.55 -5.02
CA GLY A 75 19.17 -11.28 -6.19
C GLY A 75 18.72 -10.08 -7.05
N ARG A 76 17.68 -9.34 -6.62
CA ARG A 76 17.12 -8.21 -7.37
C ARG A 76 17.79 -6.91 -6.97
N ASN A 77 18.30 -6.17 -7.94
CA ASN A 77 19.06 -4.95 -7.68
C ASN A 77 18.30 -3.68 -8.11
N ASP A 78 17.19 -3.38 -7.44
CA ASP A 78 16.54 -2.08 -7.61
C ASP A 78 17.25 -0.98 -6.82
N PRO A 79 17.28 0.27 -7.34
CA PRO A 79 17.72 1.42 -6.56
C PRO A 79 16.88 1.58 -5.30
N LYS A 80 17.54 1.86 -4.17
CA LYS A 80 16.88 2.08 -2.88
C LYS A 80 15.81 3.19 -2.94
N THR A 81 16.06 4.24 -3.71
CA THR A 81 15.13 5.36 -3.93
C THR A 81 13.85 4.90 -4.65
N GLU A 82 13.97 4.08 -5.69
CA GLU A 82 12.84 3.50 -6.42
C GLU A 82 11.98 2.60 -5.54
N ILE A 83 12.60 1.81 -4.65
CA ILE A 83 11.87 1.00 -3.67
C ILE A 83 11.11 1.91 -2.69
N GLN A 84 11.70 2.99 -2.21
CA GLN A 84 11.04 3.96 -1.33
C GLN A 84 9.83 4.61 -2.01
N VAL A 85 10.00 5.10 -3.24
CA VAL A 85 8.92 5.73 -4.02
C VAL A 85 7.80 4.74 -4.29
N THR A 86 8.15 3.53 -4.75
CA THR A 86 7.16 2.50 -5.11
C THR A 86 6.41 1.98 -3.89
N THR A 87 7.09 1.83 -2.74
CA THR A 87 6.44 1.45 -1.48
C THR A 87 5.45 2.54 -1.03
N TYR A 88 5.80 3.82 -1.20
CA TYR A 88 4.91 4.91 -0.88
C TYR A 88 3.69 4.97 -1.82
N ASP A 89 3.88 4.77 -3.12
CA ASP A 89 2.80 4.70 -4.12
C ASP A 89 1.84 3.53 -3.83
N LEU A 90 2.37 2.36 -3.48
CA LEU A 90 1.58 1.20 -3.05
C LEU A 90 0.70 1.53 -1.84
N TRP A 91 1.23 2.27 -0.86
CA TRP A 91 0.46 2.70 0.30
C TRP A 91 -0.62 3.71 -0.07
N GLN A 92 -0.30 4.71 -0.90
CA GLN A 92 -1.27 5.70 -1.39
C GLN A 92 -2.43 5.04 -2.14
N ARG A 93 -2.17 3.96 -2.88
CA ARG A 93 -3.17 3.17 -3.62
C ARG A 93 -3.91 2.14 -2.76
N GLY A 94 -3.67 2.09 -1.45
CA GLY A 94 -4.34 1.15 -0.53
C GLY A 94 -3.95 -0.33 -0.74
N ARG A 95 -2.84 -0.60 -1.41
CA ARG A 95 -2.35 -1.97 -1.69
C ARG A 95 -1.58 -2.55 -0.51
N ILE A 96 -0.99 -1.69 0.32
CA ILE A 96 -0.27 -2.03 1.53
C ILE A 96 -0.70 -1.09 2.66
N ASP A 97 -0.70 -1.58 3.89
CA ASP A 97 -1.05 -0.81 5.06
C ASP A 97 0.19 -0.17 5.70
N ARG A 98 0.04 1.06 6.18
CA ARG A 98 1.07 1.74 6.98
C ARG A 98 0.68 1.66 8.45
N ILE A 99 1.38 0.82 9.20
CA ILE A 99 1.08 0.57 10.62
C ILE A 99 1.89 1.46 11.58
N GLY A 100 2.80 2.29 11.07
CA GLY A 100 3.67 3.12 11.90
C GLY A 100 4.54 4.10 11.11
N ARG A 101 5.58 4.63 11.75
CA ARG A 101 6.55 5.56 11.12
C ARG A 101 7.37 4.85 10.03
N GLY A 102 6.85 4.85 8.81
CA GLY A 102 7.51 4.26 7.64
C GLY A 102 7.59 2.74 7.68
N VAL A 103 6.66 2.09 8.40
CA VAL A 103 6.56 0.63 8.49
C VAL A 103 5.30 0.19 7.77
N TYR A 104 5.47 -0.73 6.83
CA TYR A 104 4.42 -1.18 5.92
C TYR A 104 4.17 -2.68 6.08
N ARG A 105 2.93 -3.10 5.89
CA ARG A 105 2.50 -4.50 5.89
C ARG A 105 1.61 -4.73 4.67
N THR A 106 1.55 -5.95 4.16
CA THR A 106 0.50 -6.32 3.21
C THR A 106 -0.87 -6.12 3.83
N ALA A 107 -1.74 -5.42 3.09
CA ALA A 107 -3.13 -5.30 3.48
C ALA A 107 -3.74 -6.72 3.56
N PRO A 108 -4.52 -7.05 4.61
CA PRO A 108 -5.30 -8.28 4.57
C PRO A 108 -6.15 -8.20 3.31
N SER A 109 -5.98 -9.17 2.42
CA SER A 109 -6.70 -9.23 1.15
C SER A 109 -8.21 -9.13 1.42
N ILE A 110 -8.78 -7.95 1.25
CA ILE A 110 -10.18 -7.87 0.87
C ILE A 110 -10.18 -8.46 -0.53
N GLN A 111 -10.66 -9.70 -0.64
CA GLN A 111 -10.88 -10.35 -1.91
C GLN A 111 -11.75 -9.42 -2.77
N PRO A 112 -11.45 -9.26 -4.07
CA PRO A 112 -12.31 -8.51 -4.96
C PRO A 112 -13.53 -9.38 -5.25
N ASP A 113 -14.53 -9.34 -4.38
CA ASP A 113 -15.82 -9.98 -4.61
C ASP A 113 -16.92 -9.05 -4.10
N GLU A 114 -17.09 -7.94 -4.83
CA GLU A 114 -18.32 -7.15 -4.97
C GLU A 114 -18.08 -6.03 -6.01
N GLN A 115 -17.79 -6.44 -7.25
CA GLN A 115 -18.10 -5.66 -8.44
C GLN A 115 -19.11 -6.45 -9.26
N SER A 116 -20.34 -6.52 -8.75
CA SER A 116 -21.52 -6.89 -9.51
C SER A 116 -22.65 -5.98 -9.07
N ALA A 117 -23.31 -5.37 -10.06
CA ALA A 117 -24.41 -4.42 -9.96
C ALA A 117 -24.03 -2.95 -9.65
N THR A 118 -23.35 -2.31 -10.59
CA THR A 118 -23.78 -0.99 -11.12
C THR A 118 -23.14 -0.73 -12.49
N ASP A 119 -23.30 -1.71 -13.39
CA ASP A 119 -23.25 -1.48 -14.83
C ASP A 119 -24.47 -0.62 -15.19
N ASP A 120 -24.27 0.70 -15.28
CA ASP A 120 -25.06 1.61 -16.14
C ASP A 120 -24.63 3.08 -16.04
N GLN A 121 -23.72 3.47 -15.13
CA GLN A 121 -23.29 4.88 -15.00
C GLN A 121 -21.87 5.19 -15.49
N ASN A 122 -21.04 4.19 -15.85
CA ASN A 122 -19.62 4.44 -16.16
C ASN A 122 -19.28 4.59 -17.65
N ALA A 123 -20.28 4.58 -18.55
CA ALA A 123 -20.07 4.74 -19.99
C ALA A 123 -19.95 6.21 -20.46
N LYS A 124 -20.07 7.20 -19.56
CA LYS A 124 -19.97 8.63 -19.92
C LYS A 124 -18.75 9.39 -19.40
N ALA A 125 -17.89 8.77 -18.57
CA ALA A 125 -16.70 9.44 -18.03
C ALA A 125 -15.40 9.12 -18.81
N GLY A 126 -15.46 8.23 -19.80
CA GLY A 126 -14.29 7.71 -20.52
C GLY A 126 -13.79 8.55 -21.70
N GLU A 127 -14.49 9.61 -22.11
CA GLU A 127 -14.15 10.38 -23.32
C GLU A 127 -13.70 11.83 -23.09
N GLU A 128 -13.68 12.34 -21.85
CA GLU A 128 -13.18 13.70 -21.53
C GLU A 128 -11.91 13.67 -20.66
N MET A 129 -11.06 12.66 -20.82
CA MET A 129 -9.66 12.76 -20.38
C MET A 129 -8.86 13.60 -21.39
N GLU A 130 -9.41 14.75 -21.77
CA GLU A 130 -8.74 15.75 -22.56
C GLU A 130 -7.60 16.34 -21.74
N SER A 131 -6.48 16.60 -22.41
CA SER A 131 -5.28 17.23 -21.88
C SER A 131 -5.64 18.48 -21.07
N ARG A 132 -5.67 18.35 -19.73
CA ARG A 132 -5.79 19.53 -18.87
C ARG A 132 -4.57 20.40 -19.11
N THR A 133 -4.79 21.62 -19.59
CA THR A 133 -3.71 22.58 -19.80
C THR A 133 -3.14 23.04 -18.46
N THR A 134 -1.89 23.51 -18.43
CA THR A 134 -1.27 23.98 -17.18
C THR A 134 -2.07 25.10 -16.51
N ASP A 135 -2.74 25.94 -17.29
CA ASP A 135 -3.61 26.99 -16.75
C ASP A 135 -4.82 26.44 -15.99
N GLN A 136 -5.41 25.33 -16.45
CA GLN A 136 -6.47 24.66 -15.70
C GLN A 136 -5.94 24.06 -14.39
N LEU A 137 -4.71 23.53 -14.39
CA LEU A 137 -4.08 23.01 -13.18
C LEU A 137 -3.77 24.12 -12.16
N ARG A 138 -3.46 25.34 -12.62
CA ARG A 138 -3.28 26.51 -11.73
C ARG A 138 -4.59 26.94 -11.08
N VAL A 139 -5.69 26.95 -11.83
CA VAL A 139 -7.03 27.27 -11.29
C VAL A 139 -7.43 26.24 -10.23
N GLU A 140 -7.22 24.95 -10.49
CA GLU A 140 -7.46 23.89 -9.51
C GLU A 140 -6.55 24.00 -8.28
N LEU A 141 -5.29 24.42 -8.44
CA LEU A 141 -4.38 24.64 -7.32
C LEU A 141 -4.86 25.77 -6.39
N MET A 142 -5.41 26.85 -6.94
CA MET A 142 -5.98 27.95 -6.15
C MET A 142 -7.21 27.48 -5.35
N ARG A 143 -8.09 26.71 -5.99
CA ARG A 143 -9.26 26.12 -5.33
C ARG A 143 -8.84 25.18 -4.20
N PHE A 144 -7.87 24.32 -4.46
CA PHE A 144 -7.33 23.40 -3.46
C PHE A 144 -6.75 24.14 -2.25
N GLU A 145 -6.02 25.23 -2.47
CA GLU A 145 -5.50 26.07 -1.38
C GLU A 145 -6.62 26.67 -0.52
N GLU A 146 -7.70 27.14 -1.14
CA GLU A 146 -8.86 27.69 -0.43
C GLU A 146 -9.59 26.61 0.40
N GLU A 147 -9.70 25.39 -0.13
CA GLU A 147 -10.24 24.24 0.60
C GLU A 147 -9.36 23.89 1.82
N LEU A 148 -8.04 23.94 1.69
CA LEU A 148 -7.12 23.71 2.82
C LEU A 148 -7.22 24.79 3.89
N ARG A 149 -7.38 26.06 3.50
CA ARG A 149 -7.61 27.17 4.44
C ARG A 149 -8.95 27.03 5.15
N THR A 150 -9.99 26.68 4.42
CA THR A 150 -11.35 26.44 4.96
C THR A 150 -11.36 25.26 5.93
N ALA A 151 -10.57 24.23 5.65
CA ALA A 151 -10.37 23.08 6.54
C ALA A 151 -9.53 23.41 7.80
N GLY A 152 -9.07 24.65 7.96
CA GLY A 152 -8.36 25.11 9.15
C GLY A 152 -6.95 24.53 9.28
N LEU A 153 -6.32 24.10 8.18
CA LEU A 153 -4.94 23.65 8.23
C LEU A 153 -4.01 24.82 8.58
N LYS A 154 -2.89 24.49 9.23
CA LYS A 154 -1.86 25.47 9.56
C LYS A 154 -1.23 25.99 8.27
N GLU A 155 -0.98 27.31 8.22
CA GLU A 155 -0.39 27.98 7.05
C GLU A 155 0.91 27.32 6.56
N ASN A 156 1.75 26.83 7.48
CA ASN A 156 2.98 26.11 7.12
C ASN A 156 2.72 24.79 6.36
N SER A 157 1.63 24.10 6.69
CA SER A 157 1.21 22.89 5.98
C SER A 157 0.65 23.24 4.60
N ILE A 158 -0.22 24.26 4.53
CA ILE A 158 -0.78 24.77 3.28
C ILE A 158 0.34 25.15 2.31
N ARG A 159 1.27 25.99 2.79
CA ARG A 159 2.45 26.41 2.03
C ARG A 159 3.27 25.23 1.50
N THR A 160 3.48 24.19 2.31
CA THR A 160 4.24 23.01 1.86
C THR A 160 3.59 22.28 0.69
N TYR A 161 2.25 22.15 0.69
CA TYR A 161 1.52 21.48 -0.38
C TYR A 161 1.37 22.37 -1.61
N VAL A 162 1.06 23.65 -1.41
CA VAL A 162 0.88 24.63 -2.49
C VAL A 162 2.20 24.91 -3.20
N ASP A 163 3.27 25.17 -2.45
CA ASP A 163 4.59 25.48 -3.04
C ASP A 163 5.09 24.32 -3.89
N ARG A 164 5.03 23.09 -3.36
CA ARG A 164 5.52 21.90 -4.08
C ARG A 164 4.74 21.66 -5.38
N THR A 165 3.43 21.92 -5.35
CA THR A 165 2.58 21.76 -6.53
C THR A 165 2.83 22.91 -7.53
N ALA A 166 3.02 24.14 -7.06
CA ALA A 166 3.40 25.28 -7.90
C ALA A 166 4.75 25.06 -8.60
N TYR A 167 5.76 24.50 -7.91
CA TYR A 167 7.04 24.13 -8.53
C TYR A 167 6.87 23.09 -9.63
N PHE A 168 5.98 22.12 -9.44
CA PHE A 168 5.68 21.12 -10.45
C PHE A 168 4.99 21.72 -11.68
N LEU A 169 4.06 22.67 -11.49
CA LEU A 169 3.43 23.39 -12.60
C LEU A 169 4.44 24.24 -13.39
N ARG A 170 5.37 24.92 -12.69
CA ARG A 170 6.45 25.66 -13.34
C ARG A 170 7.40 24.75 -14.13
N TRP A 171 7.66 23.53 -13.65
CA TRP A 171 8.41 22.53 -14.41
C TRP A 171 7.66 22.07 -15.66
N LEU A 172 6.35 21.84 -15.55
CA LEU A 172 5.51 21.47 -16.70
C LEU A 172 5.45 22.57 -17.77
N ASP A 173 5.49 23.83 -17.38
CA ASP A 173 5.55 24.97 -18.30
C ASP A 173 6.94 25.21 -18.90
N GLY A 174 7.97 24.46 -18.45
CA GLY A 174 9.36 24.66 -18.87
C GLY A 174 10.05 25.85 -18.19
N ASP A 175 9.37 26.56 -17.28
CA ASP A 175 9.87 27.71 -16.52
C ASP A 175 10.74 27.32 -15.31
N TYR A 176 11.03 26.03 -15.15
CA TYR A 176 11.86 25.50 -14.06
C TYR A 176 12.54 24.19 -14.47
N GLU A 177 13.88 24.16 -14.48
CA GLU A 177 14.66 22.93 -14.65
C GLU A 177 15.28 22.50 -13.30
N PRO A 178 14.84 21.38 -12.71
CA PRO A 178 15.47 20.84 -11.51
C PRO A 178 16.84 20.24 -11.88
N GLY A 179 17.89 21.07 -11.85
CA GLY A 179 19.24 20.66 -12.20
C GLY A 179 20.14 21.77 -12.76
N SER A 180 19.59 22.93 -13.14
CA SER A 180 20.39 24.11 -13.54
C SER A 180 20.98 24.85 -12.33
N SER A 181 21.62 24.12 -11.40
CA SER A 181 22.72 24.71 -10.64
C SER A 181 23.90 24.75 -11.59
N ALA A 182 24.16 25.95 -12.12
CA ALA A 182 25.31 26.28 -12.93
C ALA A 182 26.57 25.58 -12.39
N HIS A 183 27.11 24.64 -13.20
CA HIS A 183 28.53 24.38 -13.21
C HIS A 183 29.20 25.67 -13.68
N ASN A 184 29.61 26.51 -12.74
CA ASN A 184 30.55 27.61 -12.94
C ASN A 184 31.08 28.04 -11.57
N HIS A 185 32.18 27.42 -11.12
CA HIS A 185 33.51 28.04 -11.10
C HIS A 185 34.57 27.09 -10.52
#